data_AF-A0AAT9I5E7-F1
#
_entry.id   AF-A0AAT9I5E7-F1
#
_cell.length_a   1.000
_cell.length_b   1.000
_cell.length_c   1.000
_cell.angle_alpha   90.00
_cell.angle_beta   90.00
_cell.angle_gamma   90.00
#
_symmetry.space_group_name_H-M   'P 1'
#
loop_
_entity.id
_entity.type
_entity.pdbx_description
1 polymer ?
#
loop_
_entity_poly.entity_id
_entity_poly.type
_entity_poly.pdbx_seq_one_letter_code
_entity_poly.pdbx_strand_id
1 'polypeptide(L)'
;MALQDKYKELIDAAQSSGTTNLKVSELDGVLHIDGVAPTGAVKDKLWDIYGKIDPNFLTGDVVMNINVATAVEGAKLEVITDSTNLNIRKGPGTDQPVVGKAAHGETVTLINKTNDQWWLIRTNGGAEGYSYSQYLKPVE
;
A
#
# COMPACT_ATOMS: atom_id res chain seq x y z
N MET A 1 -12.19 -21.75 9.07
CA MET A 1 -11.87 -21.55 7.65
C MET A 1 -10.46 -21.02 7.60
N ALA A 2 -9.61 -21.52 6.71
CA ALA A 2 -8.29 -20.94 6.56
C ALA A 2 -8.44 -19.50 6.06
N LEU A 3 -7.57 -18.58 6.49
CA LEU A 3 -7.61 -17.20 5.99
C LEU A 3 -7.44 -17.19 4.46
N GLN A 4 -6.67 -18.12 3.92
CA GLN A 4 -6.52 -18.35 2.48
C GLN A 4 -7.85 -18.59 1.76
N ASP A 5 -8.80 -19.30 2.38
CA ASP A 5 -10.12 -19.55 1.76
C ASP A 5 -10.97 -18.26 1.74
N LYS A 6 -10.91 -17.48 2.82
CA LYS A 6 -11.61 -16.20 2.95
C LYS A 6 -11.07 -15.17 1.94
N TYR A 7 -9.75 -15.14 1.75
CA TYR A 7 -9.06 -14.22 0.84
C TYR A 7 -8.72 -14.84 -0.52
N LYS A 8 -9.39 -15.94 -0.89
CA LYS A 8 -9.12 -16.65 -2.14
C LYS A 8 -9.27 -15.77 -3.38
N GLU A 9 -10.34 -14.96 -3.44
CA GLU A 9 -10.59 -14.04 -4.56
C GLU A 9 -9.43 -13.04 -4.72
N LEU A 10 -8.88 -12.56 -3.61
CA LEU A 10 -7.76 -11.63 -3.59
C LEU A 10 -6.46 -12.28 -4.10
N ILE A 11 -6.18 -13.50 -3.65
CA ILE A 11 -5.00 -14.27 -4.08
C ILE A 11 -5.08 -14.58 -5.58
N ASP A 12 -6.23 -15.06 -6.06
CA ASP A 12 -6.47 -15.37 -7.47
C ASP A 12 -6.37 -14.11 -8.35
N ALA A 13 -6.85 -12.97 -7.85
CA ALA A 13 -6.69 -11.67 -8.51
C ALA A 13 -5.22 -11.24 -8.58
N ALA A 14 -4.42 -11.45 -7.53
CA ALA A 14 -3.00 -11.13 -7.52
C ALA A 14 -2.23 -11.98 -8.54
N GLN A 15 -2.53 -13.28 -8.62
CA GLN A 15 -1.93 -14.19 -9.60
C GLN A 15 -2.31 -13.83 -11.05
N SER A 16 -3.59 -13.55 -11.31
CA SER A 16 -4.09 -13.25 -12.65
C SER A 16 -3.68 -11.86 -13.16
N SER A 17 -3.39 -10.92 -12.27
CA SER A 17 -3.02 -9.54 -12.64
C SER A 17 -1.53 -9.36 -12.95
N GLY A 18 -0.78 -10.46 -13.09
CA GLY A 18 0.64 -10.42 -13.49
C GLY A 18 1.58 -10.00 -12.36
N THR A 19 1.15 -10.13 -11.10
CA THR A 19 2.00 -9.84 -9.93
C THR A 19 3.17 -10.81 -9.92
N THR A 20 4.39 -10.29 -9.93
CA THR A 20 5.61 -11.12 -9.86
C THR A 20 6.04 -11.33 -8.41
N ASN A 21 6.80 -12.39 -8.14
CA ASN A 21 7.28 -12.75 -6.80
C ASN A 21 6.16 -12.88 -5.76
N LEU A 22 4.96 -13.27 -6.18
CA LEU A 22 3.82 -13.44 -5.28
C LEU A 22 4.10 -14.56 -4.26
N LYS A 23 4.06 -14.22 -2.98
CA LYS A 23 4.17 -15.14 -1.86
C LYS A 23 2.96 -14.97 -0.97
N VAL A 24 2.34 -16.08 -0.61
CA VAL A 24 1.21 -16.11 0.30
C VAL A 24 1.58 -17.03 1.45
N SER A 25 1.60 -16.52 2.67
CA SER A 25 1.94 -17.29 3.87
C SER A 25 1.03 -16.88 5.02
N GLU A 26 0.73 -17.83 5.91
CA GLU A 26 -0.05 -17.55 7.12
C GLU A 26 0.89 -17.70 8.32
N LEU A 27 1.00 -16.65 9.13
CA LEU A 27 1.85 -16.61 10.32
C LEU A 27 1.05 -16.04 11.49
N ASP A 28 1.01 -16.76 12.60
CA ASP A 28 0.36 -16.32 13.84
C ASP A 28 -1.11 -15.86 13.67
N GLY A 29 -1.83 -16.48 12.73
CA GLY A 29 -3.23 -16.13 12.42
C GLY A 29 -3.38 -14.87 11.57
N VAL A 30 -2.33 -14.46 10.86
CA VAL A 30 -2.34 -13.35 9.89
C VAL A 30 -1.86 -13.86 8.54
N LEU A 31 -2.59 -13.53 7.47
CA LEU A 31 -2.25 -13.86 6.10
C LEU A 31 -1.35 -12.78 5.50
N HIS A 32 -0.11 -13.14 5.20
CA HIS A 32 0.85 -12.29 4.50
C HIS A 32 0.79 -12.55 3.01
N ILE A 33 0.51 -11.50 2.22
CA ILE A 33 0.51 -11.52 0.76
C ILE A 33 1.56 -10.54 0.26
N ASP A 34 2.72 -11.05 -0.16
CA ASP A 34 3.83 -10.25 -0.67
C ASP A 34 3.93 -10.39 -2.18
N GLY A 35 4.28 -9.33 -2.90
CA GLY A 35 4.44 -9.39 -4.35
C GLY A 35 4.78 -8.05 -4.99
N VAL A 36 5.00 -8.07 -6.31
CA VAL A 36 5.28 -6.88 -7.11
C VAL A 36 4.25 -6.78 -8.24
N ALA A 37 3.32 -5.84 -8.10
CA ALA A 37 2.36 -5.47 -9.13
C ALA A 37 3.06 -4.71 -10.27
N PRO A 38 2.70 -4.97 -11.54
CA PRO A 38 3.30 -4.30 -12.69
C PRO A 38 2.97 -2.80 -12.73
N THR A 39 1.76 -2.41 -12.34
CA THR A 39 1.28 -1.02 -12.37
C THR A 39 0.48 -0.66 -11.13
N GLY A 40 0.28 0.64 -10.90
CA GLY A 40 -0.57 1.14 -9.82
C GLY A 40 -2.01 0.63 -9.90
N ALA A 41 -2.56 0.51 -11.11
CA ALA A 41 -3.92 0.02 -11.33
C ALA A 41 -4.12 -1.44 -10.87
N VAL A 42 -3.10 -2.30 -11.01
CA VAL A 42 -3.17 -3.67 -10.48
C VAL A 42 -3.22 -3.65 -8.95
N LYS A 43 -2.39 -2.83 -8.32
CA LYS A 43 -2.42 -2.66 -6.87
C LYS A 43 -3.79 -2.16 -6.40
N ASP A 44 -4.35 -1.13 -7.03
CA ASP A 44 -5.67 -0.57 -6.68
C ASP A 44 -6.75 -1.66 -6.73
N LYS A 45 -6.78 -2.46 -7.80
CA LYS A 45 -7.72 -3.58 -7.95
C LYS A 45 -7.61 -4.60 -6.81
N LEU A 46 -6.41 -4.89 -6.33
CA LEU A 46 -6.20 -5.81 -5.20
C LEU A 46 -6.72 -5.21 -3.89
N TRP A 47 -6.50 -3.92 -3.67
CA TRP A 47 -7.05 -3.21 -2.51
C TRP A 47 -8.57 -3.14 -2.54
N ASP A 48 -9.18 -2.91 -3.70
CA ASP A 48 -10.64 -2.90 -3.87
C ASP A 48 -11.26 -4.25 -3.51
N ILE A 49 -10.62 -5.35 -3.93
CA ILE A 49 -11.07 -6.71 -3.58
C ILE A 49 -10.92 -6.94 -2.08
N TYR A 50 -9.78 -6.54 -1.50
CA TYR A 50 -9.56 -6.66 -0.07
C TYR A 50 -10.61 -5.86 0.74
N GLY A 51 -10.92 -4.64 0.33
CA GLY A 51 -11.96 -3.80 0.96
C GLY A 51 -13.38 -4.34 0.80
N LYS A 52 -13.67 -5.15 -0.23
CA LYS A 52 -14.96 -5.87 -0.30
C LYS A 52 -15.05 -7.02 0.69
N ILE A 53 -13.93 -7.68 0.97
CA ILE A 53 -13.86 -8.82 1.88
C ILE A 53 -13.83 -8.35 3.34
N ASP A 54 -13.05 -7.32 3.66
CA ASP A 54 -13.02 -6.66 4.97
C ASP A 54 -13.12 -5.13 4.82
N PRO A 55 -14.35 -4.59 4.76
CA PRO A 55 -14.59 -3.15 4.57
C PRO A 55 -14.05 -2.25 5.69
N ASN A 56 -13.87 -2.81 6.89
CA ASN A 56 -13.42 -2.03 8.04
C ASN A 56 -11.93 -2.21 8.31
N PHE A 57 -11.28 -3.19 7.68
CA PHE A 57 -9.87 -3.53 7.89
C PHE A 57 -9.51 -3.75 9.37
N LEU A 58 -10.51 -4.10 10.18
CA LEU A 58 -10.40 -4.21 11.65
C LEU A 58 -9.99 -5.59 12.09
N THR A 59 -10.04 -6.58 11.20
CA THR A 59 -9.81 -7.96 11.59
C THR A 59 -8.34 -8.24 11.88
N GLY A 60 -7.42 -7.46 11.30
CA GLY A 60 -5.98 -7.73 11.39
C GLY A 60 -5.59 -9.05 10.71
N ASP A 61 -6.51 -9.64 9.94
CA ASP A 61 -6.38 -10.97 9.36
C ASP A 61 -5.40 -11.02 8.19
N VAL A 62 -5.08 -9.86 7.57
CA VAL A 62 -4.24 -9.79 6.37
C VAL A 62 -3.24 -8.65 6.47
N VAL A 63 -2.00 -8.97 6.12
CA VAL A 63 -0.95 -8.01 5.79
C VAL A 63 -0.68 -8.15 4.30
N MET A 64 -1.02 -7.10 3.55
CA MET A 64 -0.76 -7.04 2.10
C MET A 64 0.45 -6.15 1.82
N ASN A 65 1.48 -6.76 1.25
CA ASN A 65 2.78 -6.17 0.92
C ASN A 65 2.99 -6.21 -0.60
N ILE A 66 2.10 -5.54 -1.35
CA ILE A 66 2.20 -5.45 -2.80
C ILE A 66 2.93 -4.17 -3.20
N ASN A 67 4.17 -4.33 -3.63
CA ASN A 67 4.99 -3.28 -4.21
C ASN A 67 4.56 -3.01 -5.66
N VAL A 68 4.80 -1.80 -6.16
CA VAL A 68 4.58 -1.48 -7.60
C VAL A 68 5.93 -1.38 -8.29
N ALA A 69 6.07 -2.04 -9.45
CA ALA A 69 7.30 -2.04 -10.23
C ALA A 69 7.71 -0.63 -10.70
N THR A 70 6.73 0.23 -11.02
CA THR A 70 6.95 1.62 -11.45
C THR A 70 7.23 2.58 -10.29
N ALA A 71 7.02 2.16 -9.03
CA ALA A 71 7.36 2.96 -7.85
C ALA A 71 8.87 2.84 -7.54
N VAL A 72 9.72 3.59 -8.25
CA VAL A 72 11.17 3.66 -7.96
C VAL A 72 11.52 4.94 -7.21
N GLU A 73 12.68 5.00 -6.56
CA GLU A 73 13.16 6.24 -5.95
C GLU A 73 13.20 7.38 -6.99
N GLY A 74 12.70 8.56 -6.61
CA GLY A 74 12.49 9.69 -7.50
C GLY A 74 11.19 9.68 -8.30
N ALA A 75 10.41 8.60 -8.27
CA ALA A 75 9.10 8.56 -8.94
C ALA A 75 8.12 9.54 -8.31
N LYS A 76 7.27 10.14 -9.14
CA LYS A 76 6.11 10.91 -8.69
C LYS A 76 4.97 9.94 -8.36
N LEU A 77 4.38 10.11 -7.18
CA LEU A 77 3.25 9.32 -6.71
C LEU A 77 2.08 10.28 -6.44
N GLU A 78 0.88 9.88 -6.82
CA GLU A 78 -0.37 10.55 -6.47
C GLU A 78 -0.97 9.93 -5.20
N VAL A 79 -1.53 10.78 -4.35
CA VAL A 79 -2.23 10.39 -3.13
C VAL A 79 -3.68 10.02 -3.44
N ILE A 80 -4.04 8.76 -3.24
CA ILE A 80 -5.33 8.18 -3.66
C ILE A 80 -6.29 7.88 -2.49
N THR A 81 -6.22 8.65 -1.41
CA THR A 81 -7.08 8.51 -0.23
C THR A 81 -8.56 8.86 -0.51
N ASP A 82 -9.56 8.09 -0.08
CA ASP A 82 -10.98 8.35 -0.42
C ASP A 82 -11.52 9.75 -0.10
N SER A 83 -11.17 10.31 1.07
CA SER A 83 -11.69 11.61 1.52
C SER A 83 -10.87 12.32 2.59
N THR A 84 -9.84 11.67 3.12
CA THR A 84 -9.01 12.23 4.21
C THR A 84 -7.60 12.49 3.72
N ASN A 85 -6.90 13.44 4.33
CA ASN A 85 -5.51 13.72 3.98
C ASN A 85 -4.61 12.56 4.41
N LEU A 86 -3.66 12.19 3.56
CA LEU A 86 -2.61 11.25 3.90
C LEU A 86 -1.69 11.86 4.96
N ASN A 87 -1.61 11.20 6.11
CA ASN A 87 -0.70 11.62 7.17
C ASN A 87 0.74 11.18 6.86
N ILE A 88 1.65 12.13 6.92
CA ILE A 88 3.09 11.93 6.76
C ILE A 88 3.71 12.01 8.14
N ARG A 89 4.38 10.94 8.56
CA ARG A 89 4.86 10.73 9.92
C ARG A 89 6.38 10.76 10.00
N LYS A 90 6.92 11.02 11.18
CA LYS A 90 8.38 11.10 11.39
C LYS A 90 9.09 9.76 11.25
N GLY A 91 8.38 8.64 11.42
CA GLY A 91 8.92 7.29 11.31
C GLY A 91 7.90 6.31 10.72
N PRO A 92 8.33 5.08 10.39
CA PRO A 92 7.45 4.03 9.89
C PRO A 92 6.59 3.47 11.03
N GLY A 93 5.36 3.96 11.18
CA GLY A 93 4.43 3.49 12.21
C GLY A 93 3.23 4.41 12.40
N THR A 94 2.08 3.86 12.79
CA THR A 94 0.85 4.64 13.06
C THR A 94 0.89 5.39 14.40
N ASP A 95 1.82 5.01 15.27
CA ASP A 95 2.15 5.63 16.56
C ASP A 95 3.09 6.86 16.41
N GLN A 96 3.74 7.00 15.25
CA GLN A 96 4.72 8.05 15.00
C GLN A 96 4.07 9.42 14.82
N PRO A 97 4.69 10.52 15.29
CA PRO A 97 4.12 11.85 15.18
C PRO A 97 3.96 12.28 13.71
N VAL A 98 2.83 12.93 13.39
CA VAL A 98 2.54 13.48 12.06
C VAL A 98 3.36 14.76 11.86
N VAL A 99 4.23 14.76 10.86
CA VAL A 99 5.08 15.90 10.46
C VAL A 99 4.53 16.66 9.26
N GLY A 100 3.58 16.07 8.53
CA GLY A 100 2.96 16.68 7.36
C GLY A 100 1.69 15.96 6.95
N LYS A 101 0.96 16.55 6.00
CA LYS A 101 -0.22 15.95 5.39
C LYS A 101 -0.19 16.23 3.90
N ALA A 102 -0.60 15.26 3.09
CA ALA A 102 -0.83 15.44 1.67
C ALA A 102 -2.32 15.25 1.37
N ALA A 103 -2.89 16.14 0.55
CA ALA A 103 -4.29 16.06 0.18
C ALA A 103 -4.54 14.93 -0.82
N HIS A 104 -5.79 14.47 -0.93
CA HIS A 104 -6.19 13.59 -2.03
C HIS A 104 -5.89 14.27 -3.39
N GLY A 105 -5.33 13.51 -4.33
CA GLY A 105 -4.88 13.98 -5.64
C GLY A 105 -3.57 14.76 -5.61
N GLU A 106 -2.96 14.97 -4.44
CA GLU A 106 -1.66 15.64 -4.37
C GLU A 106 -0.55 14.72 -4.88
N THR A 107 0.42 15.31 -5.59
CA THR A 107 1.62 14.58 -6.04
C THR A 107 2.75 14.72 -5.03
N VAL A 108 3.34 13.59 -4.66
CA VAL A 108 4.51 13.48 -3.80
C VAL A 108 5.64 12.75 -4.53
N THR A 109 6.88 12.90 -4.07
CA THR A 109 8.04 12.20 -4.62
C THR A 109 8.41 11.04 -3.70
N LEU A 110 8.57 9.85 -4.28
CA LEU A 110 9.12 8.71 -3.56
C LEU A 110 10.61 8.94 -3.30
N ILE A 111 11.02 8.97 -2.03
CA ILE A 111 12.42 9.11 -1.64
C ILE A 111 13.02 7.74 -1.39
N ASN A 112 12.36 6.89 -0.60
CA ASN A 112 12.85 5.55 -0.27
C ASN A 112 11.70 4.62 0.14
N LYS A 113 11.80 3.33 -0.18
CA LYS A 113 10.93 2.28 0.36
C LYS A 113 11.58 1.68 1.60
N THR A 114 11.22 2.20 2.77
CA THR A 114 11.80 1.75 4.03
C THR A 114 11.37 0.33 4.41
N ASN A 115 10.10 0.01 4.15
CA ASN A 115 9.59 -1.35 4.17
C ASN A 115 8.37 -1.44 3.22
N ASP A 116 7.72 -2.60 3.19
CA ASP A 116 6.62 -2.87 2.25
C ASP A 116 5.39 -1.98 2.49
N GLN A 117 5.16 -1.56 3.74
CA GLN A 117 3.99 -0.77 4.14
C GLN A 117 4.27 0.73 4.26
N TRP A 118 5.52 1.12 4.57
CA TRP A 118 5.90 2.50 4.89
C TRP A 118 6.99 3.00 3.95
N TRP A 119 6.64 4.01 3.18
CA TRP A 119 7.55 4.65 2.23
C TRP A 119 7.87 6.07 2.69
N LEU A 120 9.14 6.43 2.59
CA LEU A 120 9.62 7.79 2.77
C LEU A 120 9.28 8.57 1.50
N ILE A 121 8.47 9.61 1.66
CA ILE A 121 8.05 10.50 0.60
C ILE A 121 8.38 11.95 0.93
N ARG A 122 8.42 12.78 -0.10
CA ARG A 122 8.52 14.23 0.00
C ARG A 122 7.36 14.90 -0.71
N THR A 123 6.65 15.76 0.00
CA THR A 123 5.57 16.58 -0.57
C THR A 123 6.12 17.74 -1.40
N ASN A 124 5.27 18.31 -2.26
CA ASN A 124 5.63 19.51 -3.01
C ASN A 124 5.89 20.73 -2.10
N GLY A 125 5.29 20.75 -0.90
CA GLY A 125 5.58 21.73 0.15
C GLY A 125 6.93 21.55 0.86
N GLY A 126 7.72 20.54 0.49
CA GLY A 126 9.04 20.26 1.06
C GLY A 126 9.02 19.45 2.36
N ALA A 127 7.84 19.09 2.87
CA ALA A 127 7.73 18.19 4.02
C ALA A 127 8.12 16.77 3.60
N GLU A 128 9.06 16.17 4.33
CA GLU A 128 9.55 14.82 4.12
C GLU A 128 9.19 13.94 5.32
N GLY A 129 8.74 12.72 5.04
CA GLY A 129 8.44 11.73 6.08
C GLY A 129 7.77 10.48 5.52
N TYR A 130 7.35 9.61 6.42
CA TYR A 130 6.86 8.28 6.13
C TYR A 130 5.35 8.28 5.97
N SER A 131 4.87 7.68 4.90
CA SER A 131 3.44 7.48 4.68
C SER A 131 3.16 6.03 4.31
N TYR A 132 1.92 5.62 4.53
CA TYR A 132 1.50 4.28 4.19
C TYR A 132 1.44 4.11 2.66
N SER A 133 2.14 3.11 2.14
CA SER A 133 2.29 2.88 0.70
C SER A 133 0.96 2.62 0.02
N GLN A 134 -0.03 2.04 0.72
CA GLN A 134 -1.35 1.73 0.16
C GLN A 134 -2.08 2.96 -0.41
N TYR A 135 -1.81 4.15 0.13
CA TYR A 135 -2.45 5.40 -0.29
C TYR A 135 -1.68 6.14 -1.38
N LEU A 136 -0.68 5.49 -1.98
CA LEU A 136 0.19 6.06 -2.98
C LEU A 136 0.19 5.23 -4.26
N LYS A 137 0.07 5.94 -5.38
CA LYS A 137 0.06 5.37 -6.72
C LYS A 137 1.06 6.08 -7.63
N PRO A 138 1.95 5.37 -8.34
CA PRO A 138 2.83 5.99 -9.33
C PRO A 138 2.05 6.75 -10.40
N VAL A 139 2.48 7.97 -10.69
CA VAL A 139 2.02 8.76 -11.83
C VAL A 139 2.77 8.25 -13.06
N GLU A 140 2.06 7.61 -13.98
CA GLU A 140 2.59 7.15 -15.28
C GLU A 140 2.64 8.29 -16.31
#